data_AF-A0A9P6Z9T9-F1
#
_entry.id   AF-A0A9P6Z9T9-F1
#
_cell.length_a   1.000
_cell.length_b   1.000
_cell.length_c   1.000
_cell.angle_alpha   90.00
_cell.angle_beta   90.00
_cell.angle_gamma   90.00
#
_symmetry.space_group_name_H-M   'P 1'
#
loop_
_entity.id
_entity.type
_entity.pdbx_description
1 polymer ?
#
loop_
_entity_poly.entity_id
_entity_poly.type
_entity_poly.pdbx_seq_one_letter_code
_entity_poly.pdbx_strand_id
1 'polypeptide(L)'
;MSLSPKLLKEFSIKFAKQIIPTADNEAKERLSLLAFDLAEYIIKCESASVTIPQILNTLSACLNICIQEKLASIQYRGIILGNISSIIFTLTSKFVDDTAYYLYKDLILGSTSILHKLSQALDLYCFYDKPLMQVIQDNPDIADRSYTEIMAICDQYNTTPVEITSDLNRKRKPEFAEETVLNLLRTFSIIVHETDDTPLLPLIGQEGFIQLLSSETPINIIEECLMLIQSIDMIKRKEEVMPLANKLADLVSTQQGSYTTHQWHRVRRMSLNCLYDMTKAGIQLKKNILEKLVRTAEDVITYSGIPTTLVAHEEVDRIFYFIFKILLLTLMEYPEVINEKYSKEFEKFIKKVGDFLDEKYYAYNVFQALERHMSQNIV
;
A
#
# COMPACT_ATOMS: atom_id res chain seq x y z
N MET A 1 17.67 27.04 0.78
CA MET A 1 17.02 28.27 1.31
C MET A 1 17.10 28.22 2.83
N SER A 2 17.73 29.19 3.49
CA SER A 2 17.79 29.24 4.96
C SER A 2 16.40 29.43 5.55
N LEU A 3 16.05 28.67 6.58
CA LEU A 3 14.82 28.82 7.36
C LEU A 3 14.52 30.29 7.70
N SER A 4 13.24 30.68 7.64
CA SER A 4 12.81 31.80 8.49
C SER A 4 12.30 31.23 9.82
N PRO A 5 12.85 31.65 10.97
CA PRO A 5 12.36 31.25 12.30
C PRO A 5 10.85 31.49 12.50
N LYS A 6 10.27 32.43 11.73
CA LYS A 6 8.84 32.76 11.78
C LYS A 6 7.94 31.62 11.28
N LEU A 7 8.29 30.96 10.17
CA LEU A 7 7.50 29.86 9.61
C LEU A 7 7.47 28.63 10.54
N LEU A 8 8.61 28.31 11.16
CA LEU A 8 8.70 27.23 12.14
C LEU A 8 7.90 27.56 13.41
N LYS A 9 7.98 28.80 13.89
CA LYS A 9 7.22 29.25 15.06
C LYS A 9 5.70 29.16 14.86
N GLU A 10 5.19 29.60 13.71
CA GLU A 10 3.74 29.54 13.39
C GLU A 10 3.23 28.09 13.25
N PHE A 11 4.03 27.20 12.65
CA PHE A 11 3.74 25.77 12.54
C PHE A 11 3.59 25.11 13.92
N SER A 12 4.43 25.50 14.87
CA SER A 12 4.54 24.87 16.20
C SER A 12 3.40 25.19 17.14
N ILE A 13 2.97 26.45 17.13
CA ILE A 13 1.82 26.91 17.90
C ILE A 13 0.55 26.19 17.43
N LYS A 14 0.45 25.91 16.13
CA LYS A 14 -0.67 25.15 15.56
C LYS A 14 -0.58 23.67 15.93
N PHE A 15 0.61 23.08 15.95
CA PHE A 15 0.75 21.65 16.09
C PHE A 15 0.78 21.11 17.52
N ALA A 16 1.37 21.82 18.49
CA ALA A 16 1.41 21.36 19.87
C ALA A 16 -0.01 21.10 20.45
N LYS A 17 -1.00 21.87 19.97
CA LYS A 17 -2.41 21.69 20.34
C LYS A 17 -3.06 20.45 19.71
N GLN A 18 -2.49 19.89 18.66
CA GLN A 18 -3.04 18.75 17.93
C GLN A 18 -2.59 17.40 18.53
N ILE A 19 -1.44 17.34 19.21
CA ILE A 19 -0.93 16.08 19.81
C ILE A 19 -1.67 15.70 21.10
N ILE A 20 -2.30 16.66 21.80
CA ILE A 20 -2.89 16.46 23.12
C ILE A 20 -4.24 15.74 23.00
N PRO A 21 -4.39 14.50 23.52
CA PRO A 21 -5.67 13.80 23.49
C PRO A 21 -6.66 14.40 24.50
N THR A 22 -7.96 14.22 24.25
CA THR A 22 -9.04 14.62 25.16
C THR A 22 -9.30 13.62 26.30
N ALA A 23 -8.57 12.51 26.38
CA ALA A 23 -8.80 11.42 27.35
C ALA A 23 -8.04 11.61 28.68
N ASP A 24 -8.68 11.41 29.84
CA ASP A 24 -8.06 11.53 31.17
C ASP A 24 -7.29 10.27 31.62
N ASN A 25 -6.05 10.11 31.16
CA ASN A 25 -5.14 9.06 31.66
C ASN A 25 -3.66 9.53 31.70
N GLU A 26 -2.79 8.72 32.30
CA GLU A 26 -1.33 8.97 32.41
C GLU A 26 -0.65 9.22 31.05
N ALA A 27 -1.17 8.62 29.99
CA ALA A 27 -0.72 8.86 28.62
C ALA A 27 -0.91 10.31 28.18
N LYS A 28 -2.01 10.97 28.59
CA LYS A 28 -2.28 12.38 28.29
C LYS A 28 -1.26 13.29 28.96
N GLU A 29 -0.85 13.02 30.19
CA GLU A 29 0.18 13.81 30.87
C GLU A 29 1.52 13.71 30.13
N ARG A 30 1.94 12.48 29.79
CA ARG A 30 3.18 12.25 29.01
C ARG A 30 3.14 12.92 27.63
N LEU A 31 2.03 12.78 26.91
CA LEU A 31 1.85 13.41 25.59
C LEU A 31 1.79 14.95 25.70
N SER A 32 1.21 15.49 26.77
CA SER A 32 1.14 16.94 27.01
C SER A 32 2.52 17.52 27.30
N LEU A 33 3.35 16.82 28.07
CA LEU A 33 4.75 17.21 28.31
C LEU A 33 5.55 17.20 27.01
N LEU A 34 5.43 16.15 26.19
CA LEU A 34 6.11 16.07 24.89
C LEU A 34 5.61 17.14 23.91
N ALA A 35 4.31 17.44 23.90
CA ALA A 35 3.75 18.52 23.09
C ALA A 35 4.25 19.90 23.52
N PHE A 36 4.43 20.11 24.83
CA PHE A 36 5.03 21.32 25.39
C PHE A 36 6.51 21.44 25.01
N ASP A 37 7.29 20.36 25.16
CA ASP A 37 8.70 20.31 24.76
C ASP A 37 8.85 20.63 23.27
N LEU A 38 7.99 20.04 22.42
CA LEU A 38 7.95 20.32 20.98
C LEU A 38 7.63 21.79 20.71
N ALA A 39 6.70 22.40 21.45
CA ALA A 39 6.43 23.84 21.33
C ALA A 39 7.66 24.67 21.73
N GLU A 40 8.34 24.31 22.83
CA GLU A 40 9.52 25.03 23.32
C GLU A 40 10.71 24.94 22.35
N TYR A 41 11.05 23.75 21.85
CA TYR A 41 12.16 23.55 20.92
C TYR A 41 12.00 24.41 19.66
N ILE A 42 10.76 24.55 19.19
CA ILE A 42 10.52 25.28 17.96
C ILE A 42 10.35 26.79 18.20
N ILE A 43 9.90 27.22 19.38
CA ILE A 43 9.91 28.64 19.78
C ILE A 43 11.35 29.15 19.93
N LYS A 44 12.27 28.31 20.44
CA LYS A 44 13.70 28.59 20.65
C LYS A 44 14.56 28.28 19.41
N CYS A 45 13.95 28.06 18.25
CA CYS A 45 14.63 27.64 17.03
C CYS A 45 15.63 28.69 16.50
N GLU A 46 16.91 28.31 16.44
CA GLU A 46 17.99 29.11 15.83
C GLU A 46 18.51 28.52 14.51
N SER A 47 18.36 27.21 14.25
CA SER A 47 18.86 26.52 13.05
C SER A 47 18.09 25.21 12.72
N ALA A 48 17.92 24.90 11.42
CA ALA A 48 17.27 23.68 10.91
C ALA A 48 17.98 22.42 11.40
N SER A 49 19.31 22.46 11.35
CA SER A 49 20.18 21.36 11.72
C SER A 49 20.07 20.96 13.19
N VAL A 50 19.62 21.86 14.06
CA VAL A 50 19.42 21.60 15.50
C VAL A 50 17.96 21.27 15.78
N THR A 51 17.03 22.00 15.17
CA THR A 51 15.61 21.90 15.47
C THR A 51 14.94 20.69 14.83
N ILE A 52 15.26 20.31 13.59
CA ILE A 52 14.64 19.15 12.92
C ILE A 52 14.91 17.85 13.70
N PRO A 53 16.16 17.51 14.10
CA PRO A 53 16.40 16.31 14.90
C PRO A 53 15.65 16.29 16.23
N GLN A 54 15.54 17.44 16.91
CA GLN A 54 14.78 17.55 18.16
C GLN A 54 13.29 17.28 17.94
N ILE A 55 12.69 17.86 16.89
CA ILE A 55 11.30 17.59 16.53
C ILE A 55 11.11 16.09 16.25
N LEU A 56 11.95 15.50 15.40
CA LEU A 56 11.86 14.08 15.05
C LEU A 56 11.99 13.17 16.28
N ASN A 57 12.92 13.47 17.19
CA ASN A 57 13.07 12.71 18.44
C ASN A 57 11.83 12.78 19.32
N THR A 58 11.24 13.97 19.48
CA THR A 58 10.02 14.14 20.27
C THR A 58 8.83 13.43 19.64
N LEU A 59 8.66 13.50 18.31
CA LEU A 59 7.62 12.74 17.60
C LEU A 59 7.83 11.22 17.73
N SER A 60 9.08 10.77 17.66
CA SER A 60 9.45 9.37 17.85
C SER A 60 9.09 8.85 19.25
N ALA A 61 9.19 9.72 20.28
CA ALA A 61 8.70 9.44 21.62
C ALA A 61 7.17 9.39 21.69
N CYS A 62 6.47 10.31 21.01
CA CYS A 62 5.00 10.27 20.90
C CYS A 62 4.52 8.98 20.21
N LEU A 63 5.16 8.58 19.10
CA LEU A 63 4.86 7.32 18.40
C LEU A 63 5.03 6.10 19.31
N ASN A 64 6.09 6.07 20.12
CA ASN A 64 6.28 4.99 21.08
C ASN A 64 5.12 4.87 22.06
N ILE A 65 4.64 5.99 22.60
CA ILE A 65 3.46 6.00 23.48
C ILE A 65 2.25 5.47 22.71
N CYS A 66 2.01 5.92 21.48
CA CYS A 66 0.87 5.46 20.67
C CYS A 66 0.92 3.97 20.30
N ILE A 67 2.10 3.43 20.04
CA ILE A 67 2.31 2.02 19.65
C ILE A 67 2.28 1.10 20.88
N GLN A 68 3.01 1.47 21.94
CA GLN A 68 3.20 0.64 23.14
C GLN A 68 2.02 0.71 24.11
N GLU A 69 1.48 1.90 24.33
CA GLU A 69 0.33 2.04 25.21
C GLU A 69 -0.91 1.68 24.43
N LYS A 70 -1.69 0.74 24.97
CA LYS A 70 -3.01 0.45 24.45
C LYS A 70 -3.95 1.62 24.76
N LEU A 71 -3.70 2.80 24.19
CA LEU A 71 -4.65 3.92 24.22
C LEU A 71 -6.01 3.34 23.85
N ALA A 72 -6.96 3.48 24.78
CA ALA A 72 -8.09 2.57 24.92
C ALA A 72 -9.05 2.56 23.71
N SER A 73 -8.97 3.57 22.84
CA SER A 73 -9.73 3.60 21.59
C SER A 73 -8.80 3.72 20.38
N ILE A 74 -9.13 2.97 19.33
CA ILE A 74 -8.48 3.04 18.01
C ILE A 74 -8.64 4.43 17.37
N GLN A 75 -9.71 5.16 17.73
CA GLN A 75 -9.96 6.53 17.27
C GLN A 75 -8.92 7.51 17.82
N TYR A 76 -8.57 7.40 19.11
CA TYR A 76 -7.55 8.27 19.71
C TYR A 76 -6.16 8.05 19.11
N ARG A 77 -5.81 6.79 18.80
CA ARG A 77 -4.56 6.49 18.10
C ARG A 77 -4.56 7.05 16.68
N GLY A 78 -5.67 6.94 15.97
CA GLY A 78 -5.84 7.49 14.62
C GLY A 78 -5.58 9.00 14.57
N ILE A 79 -6.13 9.77 15.53
CA ILE A 79 -5.93 11.22 15.60
C ILE A 79 -4.46 11.57 15.83
N ILE A 80 -3.81 10.96 16.83
CA ILE A 80 -2.41 11.29 17.15
C ILE A 80 -1.48 10.88 16.00
N LEU A 81 -1.69 9.72 15.40
CA LEU A 81 -0.92 9.27 14.23
C LEU A 81 -1.16 10.16 13.02
N GLY A 82 -2.40 10.61 12.79
CA GLY A 82 -2.72 11.57 11.75
C GLY A 82 -1.96 12.87 11.93
N ASN A 83 -1.91 13.40 13.15
CA ASN A 83 -1.17 14.61 13.45
C ASN A 83 0.34 14.40 13.27
N ILE A 84 0.92 13.33 13.81
CA ILE A 84 2.35 13.03 13.66
C ILE A 84 2.72 12.89 12.18
N SER A 85 1.95 12.12 11.41
CA SER A 85 2.21 11.93 9.97
C SER A 85 2.13 13.25 9.20
N SER A 86 1.15 14.11 9.52
CA SER A 86 0.98 15.42 8.90
C SER A 86 2.16 16.35 9.18
N ILE A 87 2.72 16.32 10.40
CA ILE A 87 3.96 17.06 10.67
C ILE A 87 5.12 16.55 9.86
N ILE A 88 5.33 15.24 9.88
CA ILE A 88 6.54 14.68 9.26
C ILE A 88 6.48 14.94 7.77
N PHE A 89 5.31 14.78 7.15
CA PHE A 89 5.09 15.15 5.77
C PHE A 89 5.30 16.65 5.52
N THR A 90 4.80 17.54 6.39
CA THR A 90 5.00 18.99 6.25
C THR A 90 6.48 19.38 6.36
N LEU A 91 7.22 18.79 7.31
CA LEU A 91 8.65 19.02 7.44
C LEU A 91 9.40 18.52 6.20
N THR A 92 9.08 17.30 5.77
CA THR A 92 9.72 16.65 4.62
C THR A 92 9.43 17.40 3.32
N SER A 93 8.22 17.93 3.12
CA SER A 93 7.85 18.67 1.90
C SER A 93 8.36 20.11 1.86
N LYS A 94 8.50 20.78 3.01
CA LYS A 94 8.97 22.18 3.07
C LYS A 94 10.48 22.31 3.25
N PHE A 95 11.11 21.30 3.84
CA PHE A 95 12.53 21.30 4.20
C PHE A 95 13.16 19.98 3.74
N VAL A 96 13.01 19.71 2.45
CA VAL A 96 13.33 18.44 1.77
C VAL A 96 14.74 17.96 2.12
N ASP A 97 15.78 18.72 1.76
CA ASP A 97 17.19 18.32 1.94
C ASP A 97 17.52 18.01 3.40
N ASP A 98 17.19 18.93 4.32
CA ASP A 98 17.53 18.79 5.74
C ASP A 98 16.75 17.64 6.39
N THR A 99 15.45 17.55 6.13
CA THR A 99 14.59 16.54 6.77
C THR A 99 14.88 15.14 6.24
N ALA A 100 15.06 14.99 4.92
CA ALA A 100 15.43 13.72 4.31
C ALA A 100 16.78 13.22 4.83
N TYR A 101 17.78 14.11 4.95
CA TYR A 101 19.09 13.77 5.54
C TYR A 101 18.96 13.21 6.96
N TYR A 102 18.20 13.88 7.84
CA TYR A 102 18.04 13.42 9.23
C TYR A 102 17.19 12.17 9.36
N LEU A 103 16.14 12.01 8.54
CA LEU A 103 15.34 10.78 8.52
C LEU A 103 16.14 9.59 8.02
N TYR A 104 16.96 9.77 6.98
CA TYR A 104 17.87 8.73 6.48
C TYR A 104 18.95 8.38 7.53
N LYS A 105 19.54 9.39 8.18
CA LYS A 105 20.53 9.17 9.23
C LYS A 105 19.94 8.44 10.45
N ASP A 106 18.72 8.79 10.83
CA ASP A 106 18.00 8.12 11.93
C ASP A 106 17.67 6.67 11.57
N LEU A 107 17.36 6.36 10.30
CA LEU A 107 17.15 5.00 9.83
C LEU A 107 18.36 4.09 10.05
N ILE A 108 19.59 4.62 9.95
CA ILE A 108 20.83 3.88 10.24
C ILE A 108 20.87 3.40 11.71
N LEU A 109 20.16 4.09 12.62
CA LEU A 109 20.02 3.68 14.03
C LEU A 109 19.10 2.46 14.21
N GLY A 110 18.50 1.95 13.12
CA GLY A 110 17.79 0.68 13.09
C GLY A 110 16.33 0.77 13.54
N SER A 111 15.89 -0.21 14.33
CA SER A 111 14.47 -0.42 14.69
C SER A 111 13.89 0.68 15.58
N THR A 112 14.71 1.57 16.15
CA THR A 112 14.26 2.72 16.93
C THR A 112 13.96 3.96 16.09
N SER A 113 14.29 3.91 14.80
CA SER A 113 14.09 5.03 13.88
C SER A 113 12.63 5.40 13.73
N ILE A 114 12.38 6.68 13.51
CA ILE A 114 11.03 7.20 13.29
C ILE A 114 10.41 6.56 12.05
N LEU A 115 11.19 6.33 10.98
CA LEU A 115 10.69 5.66 9.77
C LEU A 115 10.21 4.24 10.05
N HIS A 116 10.95 3.43 10.83
CA HIS A 116 10.48 2.10 11.23
C HIS A 116 9.16 2.17 12.00
N LYS A 117 9.04 3.09 12.96
CA LYS A 117 7.82 3.24 13.77
C LYS A 117 6.64 3.70 12.93
N LEU A 118 6.88 4.60 11.98
CA LEU A 118 5.86 5.02 11.02
C LEU A 118 5.42 3.87 10.12
N SER A 119 6.34 3.04 9.66
CA SER A 119 5.99 1.83 8.91
C SER A 119 5.14 0.89 9.75
N GLN A 120 5.52 0.62 11.01
CA GLN A 120 4.74 -0.20 11.95
C GLN A 120 3.34 0.37 12.21
N ALA A 121 3.19 1.69 12.20
CA ALA A 121 1.88 2.33 12.38
C ALA A 121 0.89 1.93 11.28
N LEU A 122 1.34 1.50 10.09
CA LEU A 122 0.45 1.01 9.03
C LEU A 122 -0.32 -0.24 9.45
N ASP A 123 0.21 -1.07 10.35
CA ASP A 123 -0.49 -2.26 10.88
C ASP A 123 -1.77 -1.91 11.66
N LEU A 124 -1.92 -0.64 12.06
CA LEU A 124 -3.10 -0.12 12.75
C LEU A 124 -4.21 0.28 11.78
N TYR A 125 -3.90 0.44 10.48
CA TYR A 125 -4.84 0.90 9.48
C TYR A 125 -5.40 -0.25 8.66
N CYS A 126 -6.71 -0.20 8.45
CA CYS A 126 -7.42 -1.04 7.49
C CYS A 126 -8.52 -0.18 6.84
N PHE A 127 -8.82 -0.44 5.58
CA PHE A 127 -9.81 0.33 4.83
C PHE A 127 -11.15 -0.38 4.64
N TYR A 128 -11.52 -1.24 5.59
CA TYR A 128 -12.88 -1.80 5.64
C TYR A 128 -13.87 -0.72 6.05
N ASP A 129 -14.73 -0.31 5.13
CA ASP A 129 -15.61 0.86 5.30
C ASP A 129 -16.83 0.60 6.22
N LYS A 130 -17.30 -0.65 6.36
CA LYS A 130 -18.49 -1.00 7.17
C LYS A 130 -18.41 -2.43 7.74
N PRO A 131 -19.19 -2.77 8.79
CA PRO A 131 -19.54 -4.16 9.05
C PRO A 131 -20.06 -4.77 7.75
N LEU A 132 -19.44 -5.86 7.28
CA LEU A 132 -19.88 -6.52 6.04
C LEU A 132 -21.32 -7.03 6.18
N MET A 133 -21.80 -7.23 7.41
CA MET A 133 -23.09 -7.82 7.66
C MET A 133 -24.16 -6.77 7.90
N GLN A 134 -25.24 -6.83 7.10
CA GLN A 134 -26.42 -5.98 7.24
C GLN A 134 -26.99 -6.01 8.67
N VAL A 135 -26.89 -7.18 9.34
CA VAL A 135 -27.35 -7.37 10.72
C VAL A 135 -26.69 -6.41 11.72
N ILE A 136 -25.41 -6.09 11.55
CA ILE A 136 -24.67 -5.16 12.43
C ILE A 136 -24.98 -3.71 12.04
N GLN A 137 -25.23 -3.44 10.75
CA GLN A 137 -25.63 -2.11 10.30
C GLN A 137 -27.02 -1.73 10.82
N ASP A 138 -27.94 -2.69 10.86
CA ASP A 138 -29.31 -2.51 11.34
C ASP A 138 -29.43 -2.58 12.87
N ASN A 139 -28.44 -3.17 13.55
CA ASN A 139 -28.37 -3.28 15.01
C ASN A 139 -27.01 -2.75 15.53
N PRO A 140 -26.81 -1.43 15.63
CA PRO A 140 -25.53 -0.82 16.02
C PRO A 140 -25.07 -1.19 17.44
N ASP A 141 -26.01 -1.55 18.30
CA ASP A 141 -25.84 -1.94 19.70
C ASP A 141 -25.66 -3.46 19.90
N ILE A 142 -25.57 -4.25 18.81
CA ILE A 142 -25.50 -5.71 18.86
C ILE A 142 -24.31 -6.25 19.68
N ALA A 143 -23.24 -5.48 19.82
CA ALA A 143 -22.09 -5.82 20.66
C ALA A 143 -22.40 -5.81 22.17
N ASP A 144 -23.43 -5.08 22.59
CA ASP A 144 -23.84 -4.91 23.99
C ASP A 144 -25.01 -5.83 24.37
N ARG A 145 -25.56 -6.59 23.41
CA ARG A 145 -26.70 -7.48 23.61
C ARG A 145 -26.28 -8.84 24.17
N SER A 146 -27.20 -9.50 24.87
CA SER A 146 -26.98 -10.85 25.37
C SER A 146 -26.90 -11.88 24.25
N TYR A 147 -26.23 -13.01 24.50
CA TYR A 147 -26.09 -14.09 23.52
C TYR A 147 -27.44 -14.57 22.96
N THR A 148 -28.48 -14.63 23.79
CA THR A 148 -29.83 -15.05 23.40
C THR A 148 -30.50 -14.04 22.46
N GLU A 149 -30.27 -12.74 22.67
CA GLU A 149 -30.76 -11.69 21.77
C GLU A 149 -30.01 -11.69 20.44
N ILE A 150 -28.69 -11.90 20.48
CA ILE A 150 -27.87 -12.07 19.27
C ILE A 150 -28.37 -13.27 18.45
N MET A 151 -28.66 -14.41 19.09
CA MET A 151 -29.23 -15.59 18.41
C MET A 151 -30.56 -15.30 17.71
N ALA A 152 -31.48 -14.59 18.37
CA ALA A 152 -32.77 -14.25 17.76
C ALA A 152 -32.64 -13.29 16.56
N ILE A 153 -31.67 -12.38 16.61
CA ILE A 153 -31.33 -11.49 15.49
C ILE A 153 -30.66 -12.29 14.36
N CYS A 154 -29.74 -13.20 14.69
CA CYS A 154 -29.09 -14.11 13.75
C CYS A 154 -30.09 -14.90 12.91
N ASP A 155 -31.13 -15.44 13.54
CA ASP A 155 -32.20 -16.19 12.89
C ASP A 155 -32.97 -15.34 11.87
N GLN A 156 -33.18 -14.03 12.14
CA GLN A 156 -33.86 -13.11 11.24
C GLN A 156 -33.03 -12.77 9.99
N TYR A 157 -31.70 -12.76 10.13
CA TYR A 157 -30.76 -12.36 9.08
C TYR A 157 -30.03 -13.54 8.41
N ASN A 158 -30.41 -14.78 8.73
CA ASN A 158 -29.80 -16.01 8.24
C ASN A 158 -28.27 -16.02 8.41
N THR A 159 -27.81 -15.75 9.64
CA THR A 159 -26.39 -15.64 9.99
C THR A 159 -26.11 -16.31 11.34
N THR A 160 -24.84 -16.45 11.74
CA THR A 160 -24.43 -17.00 13.04
C THR A 160 -23.80 -15.97 13.99
N PRO A 161 -23.89 -16.16 15.32
CA PRO A 161 -23.19 -15.28 16.29
C PRO A 161 -21.67 -15.23 16.10
N VAL A 162 -21.08 -16.30 15.56
CA VAL A 162 -19.65 -16.38 15.26
C VAL A 162 -19.28 -15.43 14.12
N GLU A 163 -20.10 -15.36 13.07
CA GLU A 163 -19.92 -14.42 11.97
C GLU A 163 -20.09 -12.97 12.43
N ILE A 164 -21.10 -12.70 13.26
CA ILE A 164 -21.31 -11.37 13.86
C ILE A 164 -20.11 -10.98 14.73
N THR A 165 -19.63 -11.89 15.58
CA THR A 165 -18.46 -11.64 16.44
C THR A 165 -17.20 -11.41 15.60
N SER A 166 -17.03 -12.15 14.50
CA SER A 166 -15.93 -11.96 13.56
C SER A 166 -15.97 -10.57 12.91
N ASP A 167 -17.14 -10.15 12.41
CA ASP A 167 -17.32 -8.84 11.76
C ASP A 167 -17.26 -7.67 12.76
N LEU A 168 -17.73 -7.84 14.00
CA LEU A 168 -17.57 -6.86 15.09
C LEU A 168 -16.10 -6.67 15.48
N ASN A 169 -15.32 -7.75 15.48
CA ASN A 169 -13.90 -7.74 15.81
C ASN A 169 -13.00 -7.32 14.63
N ARG A 170 -13.56 -7.12 13.43
CA ARG A 170 -12.78 -6.56 12.31
C ARG A 170 -12.30 -5.17 12.69
N LYS A 171 -11.01 -4.92 12.44
CA LYS A 171 -10.46 -3.57 12.49
C LYS A 171 -11.31 -2.68 11.55
N ARG A 172 -11.65 -1.48 12.01
CA ARG A 172 -12.40 -0.49 11.25
C ARG A 172 -11.48 0.66 10.85
N LYS A 173 -11.77 1.31 9.72
CA LYS A 173 -11.07 2.50 9.25
C LYS A 173 -11.03 3.58 10.35
N PRO A 174 -9.84 3.93 10.88
CA PRO A 174 -9.71 5.02 11.84
C PRO A 174 -10.10 6.38 11.23
N GLU A 175 -10.41 7.36 12.09
CA GLU A 175 -10.55 8.75 11.64
C GLU A 175 -9.25 9.24 11.01
N PHE A 176 -9.33 10.01 9.92
CA PHE A 176 -8.18 10.49 9.15
C PHE A 176 -7.28 9.40 8.55
N ALA A 177 -7.72 8.15 8.46
CA ALA A 177 -6.91 7.04 7.97
C ALA A 177 -6.30 7.26 6.59
N GLU A 178 -7.09 7.79 5.64
CA GLU A 178 -6.61 8.04 4.29
C GLU A 178 -5.50 9.08 4.26
N GLU A 179 -5.75 10.24 4.87
CA GLU A 179 -4.78 11.33 4.94
C GLU A 179 -3.51 10.90 5.67
N THR A 180 -3.65 10.15 6.77
CA THR A 180 -2.52 9.62 7.53
C THR A 180 -1.65 8.72 6.66
N VAL A 181 -2.24 7.70 6.04
CA VAL A 181 -1.50 6.76 5.19
C VAL A 181 -0.86 7.48 4.01
N LEU A 182 -1.56 8.40 3.34
CA LEU A 182 -0.99 9.18 2.24
C LEU A 182 0.19 10.05 2.69
N ASN A 183 0.10 10.71 3.84
CA ASN A 183 1.19 11.51 4.39
C ASN A 183 2.42 10.65 4.66
N LEU A 184 2.23 9.42 5.17
CA LEU A 184 3.33 8.46 5.37
C LEU A 184 3.95 8.04 4.03
N LEU A 185 3.15 7.57 3.08
CA LEU A 185 3.65 7.11 1.77
C LEU A 185 4.39 8.23 1.03
N ARG A 186 3.85 9.45 1.03
CA ARG A 186 4.49 10.61 0.40
C ARG A 186 5.76 11.06 1.11
N THR A 187 5.82 10.91 2.44
CA THR A 187 7.06 11.12 3.20
C THR A 187 8.14 10.16 2.70
N PHE A 188 7.86 8.86 2.59
CA PHE A 188 8.79 7.89 2.02
C PHE A 188 9.19 8.24 0.58
N SER A 189 8.22 8.66 -0.25
CA SER A 189 8.47 9.04 -1.65
C SER A 189 9.48 10.17 -1.78
N ILE A 190 9.33 11.23 -0.97
CA ILE A 190 10.26 12.36 -0.97
C ILE A 190 11.65 11.92 -0.49
N ILE A 191 11.73 11.14 0.60
CA ILE A 191 13.04 10.74 1.16
C ILE A 191 13.83 9.87 0.15
N VAL A 192 13.16 8.97 -0.56
CA VAL A 192 13.81 8.11 -1.57
C VAL A 192 14.29 8.93 -2.75
N HIS A 193 13.55 9.97 -3.16
CA HIS A 193 13.99 10.87 -4.21
C HIS A 193 15.28 11.61 -3.85
N GLU A 194 15.45 11.98 -2.58
CA GLU A 194 16.64 12.71 -2.09
C GLU A 194 17.81 11.82 -1.68
N THR A 195 17.58 10.52 -1.51
CA THR A 195 18.60 9.59 -0.99
C THR A 195 18.78 8.37 -1.90
N ASP A 196 18.61 7.16 -1.37
CA ASP A 196 18.57 5.91 -2.12
C ASP A 196 17.29 5.14 -1.74
N ASP A 197 17.17 3.87 -2.14
CA ASP A 197 16.00 3.03 -1.86
C ASP A 197 15.98 2.40 -0.46
N THR A 198 17.03 2.57 0.34
CA THR A 198 17.15 2.01 1.70
C THR A 198 15.99 2.41 2.62
N PRO A 199 15.44 3.64 2.58
CA PRO A 199 14.26 4.03 3.34
C PRO A 199 13.01 3.20 3.09
N LEU A 200 12.91 2.50 1.95
CA LEU A 200 11.75 1.66 1.64
C LEU A 200 11.82 0.28 2.28
N LEU A 201 12.99 -0.19 2.68
CA LEU A 201 13.15 -1.52 3.30
C LEU A 201 12.30 -1.73 4.55
N PRO A 202 12.30 -0.80 5.55
CA PRO A 202 11.40 -0.95 6.69
C PRO A 202 9.94 -0.98 6.26
N LEU A 203 9.56 -0.23 5.22
CA LEU A 203 8.19 -0.11 4.74
C LEU A 203 7.71 -1.39 4.07
N ILE A 204 8.46 -1.93 3.09
CA ILE A 204 8.06 -3.14 2.34
C ILE A 204 8.06 -4.40 3.21
N GLY A 205 8.80 -4.39 4.32
CA GLY A 205 8.79 -5.46 5.31
C GLY A 205 7.58 -5.46 6.24
N GLN A 206 6.74 -4.41 6.25
CA GLN A 206 5.57 -4.37 7.13
C GLN A 206 4.36 -5.04 6.52
N GLU A 207 3.65 -5.83 7.34
CA GLU A 207 2.41 -6.46 6.95
C GLU A 207 1.34 -5.43 6.57
N GLY A 208 1.24 -4.34 7.33
CA GLY A 208 0.30 -3.24 7.08
C GLY A 208 0.49 -2.63 5.70
N PHE A 209 1.73 -2.41 5.25
CA PHE A 209 2.00 -1.93 3.89
C PHE A 209 1.54 -2.92 2.82
N ILE A 210 1.84 -4.21 3.00
CA ILE A 210 1.40 -5.27 2.08
C ILE A 210 -0.14 -5.34 2.02
N GLN A 211 -0.83 -5.13 3.15
CA GLN A 211 -2.29 -5.13 3.21
C GLN A 211 -2.94 -3.97 2.45
N LEU A 212 -2.24 -2.83 2.27
CA LEU A 212 -2.70 -1.71 1.44
C LEU A 212 -2.83 -2.06 -0.06
N LEU A 213 -2.13 -3.11 -0.53
CA LEU A 213 -2.25 -3.60 -1.90
C LEU A 213 -3.50 -4.48 -2.05
N SER A 214 -4.68 -3.89 -1.91
CA SER A 214 -5.98 -4.58 -1.88
C SER A 214 -7.06 -3.80 -2.62
N SER A 215 -8.04 -4.49 -3.20
CA SER A 215 -9.24 -3.89 -3.82
C SER A 215 -10.16 -3.15 -2.84
N GLU A 216 -9.88 -3.24 -1.54
CA GLU A 216 -10.59 -2.53 -0.48
C GLU A 216 -9.89 -1.20 -0.09
N THR A 217 -8.71 -0.91 -0.63
CA THR A 217 -7.92 0.27 -0.24
C THR A 217 -8.18 1.43 -1.20
N PRO A 218 -8.39 2.67 -0.74
CA PRO A 218 -8.58 3.82 -1.62
C PRO A 218 -7.54 3.90 -2.75
N ILE A 219 -8.01 4.14 -3.98
CA ILE A 219 -7.17 3.95 -5.16
C ILE A 219 -5.92 4.82 -5.19
N ASN A 220 -6.00 6.04 -4.68
CA ASN A 220 -4.88 6.95 -4.51
C ASN A 220 -3.80 6.37 -3.59
N ILE A 221 -4.17 5.64 -2.55
CA ILE A 221 -3.21 4.96 -1.66
C ILE A 221 -2.55 3.80 -2.40
N ILE A 222 -3.31 2.99 -3.14
CA ILE A 222 -2.75 1.89 -3.94
C ILE A 222 -1.74 2.44 -4.96
N GLU A 223 -2.09 3.51 -5.69
CA GLU A 223 -1.21 4.13 -6.67
C GLU A 223 0.10 4.62 -6.03
N GLU A 224 0.03 5.27 -4.86
CA GLU A 224 1.22 5.71 -4.10
C GLU A 224 2.08 4.52 -3.65
N CYS A 225 1.48 3.44 -3.14
CA CYS A 225 2.21 2.21 -2.80
C CYS A 225 2.94 1.64 -4.02
N LEU A 226 2.28 1.57 -5.17
CA LEU A 226 2.87 1.04 -6.41
C LEU A 226 4.00 1.93 -6.94
N MET A 227 3.89 3.26 -6.82
CA MET A 227 4.97 4.18 -7.17
C MET A 227 6.20 3.99 -6.28
N LEU A 228 6.01 3.79 -4.97
CA LEU A 228 7.11 3.48 -4.05
C LEU A 228 7.76 2.14 -4.38
N ILE A 229 6.98 1.11 -4.71
CA ILE A 229 7.55 -0.19 -5.12
C ILE A 229 8.42 0.00 -6.38
N GLN A 230 7.96 0.79 -7.35
CA GLN A 230 8.70 1.06 -8.59
C GLN A 230 10.00 1.85 -8.40
N SER A 231 10.16 2.58 -7.29
CA SER A 231 11.41 3.31 -7.02
C SER A 231 12.50 2.45 -6.37
N ILE A 232 12.20 1.19 -6.03
CA ILE A 232 13.19 0.25 -5.48
C ILE A 232 14.14 -0.25 -6.58
N ASP A 233 15.43 -0.31 -6.27
CA ASP A 233 16.40 -0.98 -7.13
C ASP A 233 16.24 -2.51 -7.00
N MET A 234 15.31 -3.05 -7.81
CA MET A 234 14.94 -4.47 -7.80
C MET A 234 16.13 -5.41 -8.02
N ILE A 235 17.20 -4.94 -8.67
CA ILE A 235 18.41 -5.75 -8.90
C ILE A 235 19.20 -5.90 -7.59
N LYS A 236 19.31 -4.83 -6.80
CA LYS A 236 20.00 -4.83 -5.51
C LYS A 236 19.19 -5.47 -4.39
N ARG A 237 17.86 -5.37 -4.44
CA ARG A 237 16.93 -5.72 -3.33
C ARG A 237 16.05 -6.94 -3.60
N LYS A 238 16.55 -7.91 -4.38
CA LYS A 238 15.74 -9.04 -4.87
C LYS A 238 15.08 -9.83 -3.74
N GLU A 239 15.81 -10.10 -2.67
CA GLU A 239 15.34 -10.92 -1.55
C GLU A 239 14.24 -10.20 -0.77
N GLU A 240 14.38 -8.89 -0.58
CA GLU A 240 13.45 -8.06 0.17
C GLU A 240 12.13 -7.82 -0.57
N VAL A 241 12.16 -7.72 -1.91
CA VAL A 241 10.96 -7.45 -2.72
C VAL A 241 10.25 -8.72 -3.21
N MET A 242 10.92 -9.87 -3.22
CA MET A 242 10.34 -11.15 -3.65
C MET A 242 8.99 -11.49 -2.97
N PRO A 243 8.78 -11.24 -1.66
CA PRO A 243 7.48 -11.49 -1.01
C PRO A 243 6.31 -10.72 -1.62
N LEU A 244 6.57 -9.56 -2.23
CA LEU A 244 5.53 -8.70 -2.84
C LEU A 244 4.95 -9.29 -4.12
N ALA A 245 5.67 -10.18 -4.82
CA ALA A 245 5.26 -10.69 -6.13
C ALA A 245 3.88 -11.36 -6.11
N ASN A 246 3.59 -12.18 -5.09
CA ASN A 246 2.27 -12.80 -4.93
C ASN A 246 1.18 -11.75 -4.73
N LYS A 247 1.44 -10.72 -3.90
CA LYS A 247 0.46 -9.68 -3.59
C LYS A 247 0.17 -8.77 -4.78
N LEU A 248 1.19 -8.45 -5.57
CA LEU A 248 1.02 -7.74 -6.84
C LEU A 248 0.19 -8.57 -7.84
N ALA A 249 0.45 -9.88 -7.93
CA ALA A 249 -0.33 -10.77 -8.78
C ALA A 249 -1.79 -10.92 -8.31
N ASP A 250 -2.02 -10.93 -6.99
CA ASP A 250 -3.36 -10.87 -6.40
C ASP A 250 -4.07 -9.58 -6.81
N LEU A 251 -3.40 -8.43 -6.69
CA LEU A 251 -3.97 -7.14 -7.07
C LEU A 251 -4.33 -7.06 -8.57
N VAL A 252 -3.51 -7.66 -9.43
CA VAL A 252 -3.79 -7.79 -10.87
C VAL A 252 -5.04 -8.62 -11.14
N SER A 253 -5.17 -9.77 -10.47
CA SER A 253 -6.22 -10.76 -10.74
C SER A 253 -7.53 -10.52 -9.98
N THR A 254 -7.51 -9.70 -8.94
CA THR A 254 -8.71 -9.40 -8.15
C THR A 254 -9.74 -8.65 -9.01
N GLN A 255 -11.02 -8.90 -8.73
CA GLN A 255 -12.13 -8.19 -9.36
C GLN A 255 -12.08 -6.70 -9.03
N GLN A 256 -12.63 -5.87 -9.93
CA GLN A 256 -12.57 -4.41 -9.88
C GLN A 256 -13.16 -3.77 -8.61
N GLY A 257 -13.97 -4.49 -7.83
CA GLY A 257 -14.60 -3.94 -6.63
C GLY A 257 -15.48 -2.72 -6.97
N SER A 258 -15.33 -1.65 -6.19
CA SER A 258 -16.13 -0.41 -6.29
C SER A 258 -15.56 0.66 -7.23
N TYR A 259 -14.36 0.46 -7.80
CA TYR A 259 -13.71 1.46 -8.65
C TYR A 259 -14.32 1.54 -10.05
N THR A 260 -14.00 2.61 -10.80
CA THR A 260 -14.29 2.65 -12.24
C THR A 260 -13.34 1.74 -13.02
N THR A 261 -13.76 1.31 -14.22
CA THR A 261 -12.96 0.37 -15.04
C THR A 261 -11.62 0.96 -15.44
N HIS A 262 -11.60 2.24 -15.82
CA HIS A 262 -10.36 2.95 -16.16
C HIS A 262 -9.38 3.02 -14.98
N GLN A 263 -9.88 3.40 -13.80
CA GLN A 263 -9.12 3.44 -12.56
C GLN A 263 -8.50 2.08 -12.22
N TRP A 264 -9.29 1.00 -12.30
CA TRP A 264 -8.80 -0.33 -11.97
C TRP A 264 -7.80 -0.87 -12.98
N HIS A 265 -8.00 -0.62 -14.28
CA HIS A 265 -7.02 -0.98 -15.30
C HIS A 265 -5.68 -0.27 -15.09
N ARG A 266 -5.70 1.00 -14.66
CA ARG A 266 -4.47 1.73 -14.30
C ARG A 266 -3.72 1.06 -13.14
N VAL A 267 -4.42 0.65 -12.07
CA VAL A 267 -3.84 -0.09 -10.95
C VAL A 267 -3.26 -1.44 -11.39
N ARG A 268 -4.00 -2.19 -12.21
CA ARG A 268 -3.53 -3.46 -12.80
C ARG A 268 -2.26 -3.25 -13.60
N ARG A 269 -2.23 -2.25 -14.47
CA ARG A 269 -1.04 -1.90 -15.26
C ARG A 269 0.16 -1.54 -14.38
N MET A 270 -0.03 -0.71 -13.36
CA MET A 270 1.06 -0.33 -12.45
C MET A 270 1.61 -1.55 -11.68
N SER A 271 0.71 -2.46 -11.25
CA SER A 271 1.07 -3.72 -10.59
C SER A 271 1.84 -4.65 -11.54
N LEU A 272 1.38 -4.78 -12.79
CA LEU A 272 2.07 -5.51 -13.84
C LEU A 272 3.45 -4.92 -14.16
N ASN A 273 3.59 -3.60 -14.18
CA ASN A 273 4.88 -2.97 -14.38
C ASN A 273 5.86 -3.31 -13.24
N CYS A 274 5.40 -3.33 -11.98
CA CYS A 274 6.23 -3.80 -10.85
C CYS A 274 6.66 -5.26 -11.03
N LEU A 275 5.73 -6.15 -11.41
CA LEU A 275 6.04 -7.57 -11.68
C LEU A 275 7.02 -7.74 -12.85
N TYR A 276 6.89 -6.91 -13.89
CA TYR A 276 7.82 -6.89 -15.01
C TYR A 276 9.23 -6.44 -14.57
N ASP A 277 9.34 -5.39 -13.76
CA ASP A 277 10.62 -4.93 -13.23
C ASP A 277 11.28 -5.97 -12.31
N MET A 278 10.48 -6.68 -11.50
CA MET A 278 10.94 -7.84 -10.72
C MET A 278 11.47 -8.96 -11.63
N THR A 279 10.72 -9.31 -12.69
CA THR A 279 11.13 -10.36 -13.64
C THR A 279 12.42 -9.97 -14.36
N LYS A 280 12.53 -8.72 -14.82
CA LYS A 280 13.73 -8.17 -15.46
C LYS A 280 14.93 -8.13 -14.52
N ALA A 281 14.70 -7.96 -13.22
CA ALA A 281 15.73 -8.08 -12.21
C ALA A 281 16.15 -9.54 -11.96
N GLY A 282 15.56 -10.53 -12.63
CA GLY A 282 15.85 -11.95 -12.47
C GLY A 282 15.19 -12.58 -11.25
N ILE A 283 14.09 -12.01 -10.74
CA ILE A 283 13.27 -12.64 -9.70
C ILE A 283 12.37 -13.68 -10.37
N GLN A 284 12.59 -14.95 -10.05
CA GLN A 284 11.80 -16.05 -10.61
C GLN A 284 10.36 -16.01 -10.08
N LEU A 285 9.41 -15.73 -10.97
CA LEU A 285 7.99 -15.77 -10.63
C LEU A 285 7.50 -17.22 -10.51
N LYS A 286 6.79 -17.50 -9.42
CA LYS A 286 6.22 -18.83 -9.16
C LYS A 286 5.08 -19.13 -10.15
N LYS A 287 4.86 -20.42 -10.43
CA LYS A 287 3.80 -20.91 -11.33
C LYS A 287 2.41 -20.33 -11.03
N ASN A 288 2.04 -20.24 -9.75
CA ASN A 288 0.74 -19.70 -9.33
C ASN A 288 0.55 -18.21 -9.72
N ILE A 289 1.65 -17.43 -9.82
CA ILE A 289 1.60 -16.04 -10.30
C ILE A 289 1.31 -16.04 -11.81
N LEU A 290 2.03 -16.85 -12.58
CA LEU A 290 1.83 -16.97 -14.03
C LEU A 290 0.39 -17.41 -14.36
N GLU A 291 -0.18 -18.34 -13.60
CA GLU A 291 -1.59 -18.76 -13.71
C GLU A 291 -2.56 -17.59 -13.52
N LYS A 292 -2.31 -16.72 -12.53
CA LYS A 292 -3.14 -15.52 -12.29
C LYS A 292 -3.04 -14.55 -13.45
N LEU A 293 -1.86 -14.36 -14.03
CA LEU A 293 -1.66 -13.48 -15.18
C LEU A 293 -2.43 -13.98 -16.41
N VAL A 294 -2.33 -15.29 -16.72
CA VAL A 294 -3.08 -15.91 -17.82
C VAL A 294 -4.58 -15.76 -17.63
N ARG A 295 -5.11 -16.10 -16.45
CA ARG A 295 -6.55 -15.94 -16.14
C ARG A 295 -7.00 -14.49 -16.26
N THR A 296 -6.19 -13.54 -15.79
CA THR A 296 -6.51 -12.11 -15.91
C THR A 296 -6.60 -11.68 -17.37
N ALA A 297 -5.68 -12.13 -18.21
CA ALA A 297 -5.73 -11.86 -19.65
C ALA A 297 -6.98 -12.48 -20.29
N GLU A 298 -7.32 -13.71 -19.94
CA GLU A 298 -8.55 -14.37 -20.43
C GLU A 298 -9.82 -13.64 -20.00
N ASP A 299 -9.89 -13.20 -18.74
CA ASP A 299 -11.00 -12.41 -18.21
C ASP A 299 -11.12 -11.10 -18.97
N VAL A 300 -10.01 -10.39 -19.18
CA VAL A 300 -10.01 -9.14 -19.97
C VAL A 300 -10.54 -9.39 -21.38
N ILE A 301 -10.15 -10.45 -22.08
CA ILE A 301 -10.74 -10.80 -23.40
C ILE A 301 -12.26 -10.97 -23.29
N THR A 302 -12.72 -11.73 -22.29
CA THR A 302 -14.15 -12.02 -22.12
C THR A 302 -14.97 -10.76 -21.80
N TYR A 303 -14.44 -9.84 -21.00
CA TYR A 303 -15.11 -8.58 -20.66
C TYR A 303 -14.96 -7.49 -21.75
N SER A 304 -13.85 -7.49 -22.50
CA SER A 304 -13.58 -6.56 -23.60
C SER A 304 -14.27 -6.95 -24.92
N GLY A 305 -14.96 -8.09 -24.98
CA GLY A 305 -15.87 -8.46 -26.08
C GLY A 305 -17.03 -7.47 -26.31
N ILE A 306 -17.12 -6.41 -25.51
CA ILE A 306 -18.02 -5.26 -25.69
C ILE A 306 -17.17 -4.02 -25.99
N PRO A 307 -17.16 -3.51 -27.24
CA PRO A 307 -16.32 -2.38 -27.62
C PRO A 307 -16.81 -1.12 -26.90
N THR A 308 -16.09 -0.70 -25.86
CA THR A 308 -16.44 0.48 -25.08
C THR A 308 -15.28 1.46 -25.06
N THR A 309 -15.26 2.37 -26.04
CA THR A 309 -14.40 3.57 -26.16
C THR A 309 -12.90 3.34 -26.38
N LEU A 310 -12.28 4.20 -27.19
CA LEU A 310 -10.85 4.16 -27.56
C LEU A 310 -9.90 4.12 -26.33
N VAL A 311 -10.27 4.77 -25.22
CA VAL A 311 -9.44 4.89 -24.01
C VAL A 311 -9.36 3.57 -23.24
N ALA A 312 -10.42 2.75 -23.28
CA ALA A 312 -10.37 1.40 -22.69
C ALA A 312 -9.46 0.47 -23.51
N HIS A 313 -9.36 0.68 -24.83
CA HIS A 313 -8.45 -0.09 -25.68
C HIS A 313 -6.98 0.12 -25.31
N GLU A 314 -6.54 1.35 -25.02
CA GLU A 314 -5.13 1.62 -24.67
C GLU A 314 -4.70 0.97 -23.35
N GLU A 315 -5.53 1.03 -22.31
CA GLU A 315 -5.17 0.41 -21.02
C GLU A 315 -5.22 -1.13 -21.09
N VAL A 316 -6.18 -1.68 -21.83
CA VAL A 316 -6.27 -3.12 -22.10
C VAL A 316 -5.06 -3.61 -22.90
N ASP A 317 -4.67 -2.87 -23.94
CA ASP A 317 -3.47 -3.15 -24.74
C ASP A 317 -2.20 -3.14 -23.87
N ARG A 318 -2.05 -2.16 -22.98
CA ARG A 318 -0.92 -2.11 -22.04
C ARG A 318 -0.93 -3.27 -21.05
N ILE A 319 -2.10 -3.70 -20.56
CA ILE A 319 -2.21 -4.88 -19.70
C ILE A 319 -1.70 -6.12 -20.42
N PHE A 320 -2.17 -6.37 -21.66
CA PHE A 320 -1.69 -7.49 -22.46
C PHE A 320 -0.19 -7.42 -22.72
N TYR A 321 0.30 -6.24 -23.09
CA TYR A 321 1.73 -6.00 -23.33
C TYR A 321 2.60 -6.44 -22.14
N PHE A 322 2.26 -6.00 -20.92
CA PHE A 322 3.03 -6.38 -19.75
C PHE A 322 2.89 -7.86 -19.40
N ILE A 323 1.68 -8.43 -19.51
CA ILE A 323 1.46 -9.86 -19.30
C ILE A 323 2.36 -10.68 -20.23
N PHE A 324 2.34 -10.41 -21.54
CA PHE A 324 3.17 -11.17 -22.49
C PHE A 324 4.65 -10.97 -22.27
N LYS A 325 5.09 -9.78 -21.89
CA LYS A 325 6.50 -9.54 -21.54
C LYS A 325 6.95 -10.34 -20.33
N ILE A 326 6.13 -10.37 -19.27
CA ILE A 326 6.43 -11.14 -18.07
C ILE A 326 6.51 -12.63 -18.41
N LEU A 327 5.52 -13.13 -19.16
CA LEU A 327 5.50 -14.53 -19.61
C LEU A 327 6.73 -14.85 -20.45
N LEU A 328 7.01 -14.06 -21.49
CA LEU A 328 8.15 -14.28 -22.38
C LEU A 328 9.49 -14.28 -21.61
N LEU A 329 9.74 -13.29 -20.75
CA LEU A 329 10.98 -13.24 -19.96
C LEU A 329 11.10 -14.43 -19.01
N THR A 330 10.01 -14.78 -18.31
CA THR A 330 10.03 -15.91 -17.37
C THR A 330 10.35 -17.22 -18.10
N LEU A 331 9.81 -17.41 -19.30
CA LEU A 331 10.03 -18.63 -20.10
C LEU A 331 11.42 -18.71 -20.72
N MET A 332 11.97 -17.56 -21.12
CA MET A 332 13.34 -17.50 -21.63
C MET A 332 14.37 -17.80 -20.54
N GLU A 333 14.14 -17.32 -19.31
CA GLU A 333 15.09 -17.49 -18.21
C GLU A 333 14.89 -18.79 -17.42
N TYR A 334 13.64 -19.27 -17.30
CA TYR A 334 13.27 -20.40 -16.45
C TYR A 334 12.29 -21.35 -17.17
N PRO A 335 12.73 -22.02 -18.25
CA PRO A 335 11.86 -22.88 -19.06
C PRO A 335 11.23 -24.02 -18.26
N GLU A 336 11.89 -24.50 -17.21
CA GLU A 336 11.43 -25.57 -16.33
C GLU A 336 10.19 -25.23 -15.49
N VAL A 337 9.83 -23.95 -15.39
CA VAL A 337 8.61 -23.51 -14.69
C VAL A 337 7.34 -24.02 -15.40
N ILE A 338 7.44 -24.30 -16.70
CA ILE A 338 6.37 -24.94 -17.48
C ILE A 338 6.61 -26.45 -17.56
N ASN A 339 5.68 -27.22 -17.01
CA ASN A 339 5.61 -28.66 -17.26
C ASN A 339 4.63 -28.99 -18.39
N GLU A 340 4.65 -30.23 -18.87
CA GLU A 340 3.87 -30.69 -20.04
C GLU A 340 2.36 -30.40 -19.94
N LYS A 341 1.77 -30.53 -18.74
CA LYS A 341 0.36 -30.17 -18.50
C LYS A 341 0.11 -28.67 -18.66
N TYR A 342 1.02 -27.85 -18.14
CA TYR A 342 0.91 -26.40 -18.16
C TYR A 342 1.15 -25.82 -19.56
N SER A 343 1.99 -26.48 -20.35
CA SER A 343 2.22 -26.17 -21.76
C SER A 343 0.92 -26.14 -22.56
N LYS A 344 0.05 -27.15 -22.36
CA LYS A 344 -1.25 -27.24 -23.05
C LYS A 344 -2.24 -26.15 -22.65
N GLU A 345 -2.18 -25.67 -21.41
CA GLU A 345 -3.00 -24.53 -20.96
C GLU A 345 -2.50 -23.23 -21.59
N PHE A 346 -1.19 -23.06 -21.69
CA PHE A 346 -0.58 -21.93 -22.40
C PHE A 346 -0.89 -21.93 -23.90
N GLU A 347 -0.82 -23.07 -24.58
CA GLU A 347 -1.19 -23.17 -26.00
C GLU A 347 -2.63 -22.73 -26.26
N LYS A 348 -3.57 -23.18 -25.41
CA LYS A 348 -4.98 -22.76 -25.49
C LYS A 348 -5.12 -21.26 -25.28
N PHE A 349 -4.39 -20.72 -24.31
CA PHE A 349 -4.37 -19.29 -24.04
C PHE A 349 -3.82 -18.49 -25.23
N ILE A 350 -2.66 -18.88 -25.78
CA ILE A 350 -2.04 -18.22 -26.95
C ILE A 350 -3.01 -18.21 -28.13
N LYS A 351 -3.67 -19.34 -28.42
CA LYS A 351 -4.69 -19.40 -29.46
C LYS A 351 -5.86 -18.42 -29.21
N LYS A 352 -6.42 -18.44 -28.00
CA LYS A 352 -7.54 -17.56 -27.61
C LYS A 352 -7.17 -16.07 -27.73
N VAL A 353 -5.95 -15.71 -27.35
CA VAL A 353 -5.41 -14.36 -27.47
C VAL A 353 -5.16 -13.98 -28.93
N GLY A 354 -4.61 -14.90 -29.73
CA GLY A 354 -4.34 -14.68 -31.16
C GLY A 354 -5.61 -14.45 -31.98
N ASP A 355 -6.72 -15.06 -31.58
CA ASP A 355 -8.04 -14.80 -32.18
C ASP A 355 -8.59 -13.39 -31.84
N PHE A 356 -8.05 -12.72 -30.80
CA PHE A 356 -8.49 -11.42 -30.31
C PHE A 356 -7.57 -10.25 -30.70
N LEU A 357 -6.24 -10.44 -30.64
CA LEU A 357 -5.25 -9.39 -30.90
C LEU A 357 -5.01 -9.19 -32.39
N ASP A 358 -5.04 -7.94 -32.84
CA ASP A 358 -4.63 -7.54 -34.20
C ASP A 358 -3.34 -6.70 -34.20
N GLU A 359 -2.80 -6.42 -35.39
CA GLU A 359 -1.55 -5.67 -35.59
C GLU A 359 -1.59 -4.22 -35.07
N LYS A 360 -2.77 -3.67 -34.76
CA LYS A 360 -2.92 -2.30 -34.27
C LYS A 360 -2.64 -2.19 -32.77
N TYR A 361 -2.64 -3.31 -32.05
CA TYR A 361 -2.31 -3.36 -30.63
C TYR A 361 -0.79 -3.31 -30.43
N TYR A 362 -0.33 -2.45 -29.50
CA TYR A 362 1.06 -2.38 -29.08
C TYR A 362 1.58 -3.72 -28.53
N ALA A 363 0.70 -4.50 -27.88
CA ALA A 363 1.01 -5.82 -27.38
C ALA A 363 1.29 -6.86 -28.47
N TYR A 364 0.86 -6.63 -29.72
CA TYR A 364 0.90 -7.62 -30.80
C TYR A 364 2.32 -8.12 -31.09
N ASN A 365 3.31 -7.23 -31.16
CA ASN A 365 4.70 -7.61 -31.43
C ASN A 365 5.29 -8.49 -30.33
N VAL A 366 4.92 -8.24 -29.07
CA VAL A 366 5.38 -9.05 -27.94
C VAL A 366 4.66 -10.40 -27.94
N PHE A 367 3.37 -10.41 -28.25
CA PHE A 367 2.60 -11.65 -28.42
C PHE A 367 3.21 -12.54 -29.50
N GLN A 368 3.57 -11.99 -30.67
CA GLN A 368 4.24 -12.72 -31.74
C GLN A 368 5.58 -13.33 -31.31
N ALA A 369 6.36 -12.63 -30.48
CA ALA A 369 7.59 -13.18 -29.93
C ALA A 369 7.33 -14.34 -28.95
N LEU A 370 6.31 -14.20 -28.10
CA LEU A 370 5.88 -15.25 -27.17
C LEU A 370 5.37 -16.50 -27.91
N GLU A 371 4.52 -16.32 -28.91
CA GLU A 371 3.99 -17.40 -29.75
C GLU A 371 5.11 -18.18 -30.45
N ARG A 372 6.09 -17.48 -31.04
CA ARG A 372 7.26 -18.11 -31.67
C ARG A 372 8.10 -18.89 -30.67
N HIS A 373 8.35 -18.31 -29.50
CA HIS A 373 9.15 -18.96 -28.46
C HIS A 373 8.49 -20.26 -27.99
N MET A 374 7.19 -20.23 -27.74
CA MET A 374 6.41 -21.42 -27.36
C MET A 374 6.42 -22.47 -28.49
N SER A 375 6.25 -22.07 -29.74
CA SER A 375 6.24 -23.00 -30.88
C SER A 375 7.58 -23.70 -31.12
N GLN A 376 8.70 -23.08 -30.70
CA GLN A 376 10.06 -23.61 -30.91
C GLN A 376 10.55 -24.50 -29.76
N ASN A 377 10.01 -24.34 -28.55
CA ASN A 377 10.53 -24.97 -27.32
C ASN A 377 9.60 -26.02 -26.69
N ILE A 378 8.40 -26.26 -27.27
CA ILE A 378 7.43 -27.29 -26.81
C ILE A 378 7.51 -28.53 -27.74
N VAL A 379 8.71 -29.04 -28.01
CA VAL A 379 8.92 -30.30 -28.75
C VAL A 379 9.54 -31.35 -27.85
#